data_AF-A0A2G4SFS0-F1
#
_entry.id   AF-A0A2G4SFS0-F1
#
_cell.length_a   1.000
_cell.length_b   1.000
_cell.length_c   1.000
_cell.angle_alpha   90.00
_cell.angle_beta   90.00
_cell.angle_gamma   90.00
#
_symmetry.space_group_name_H-M   'P 1'
#
loop_
_entity.id
_entity.type
_entity.pdbx_description
1 polymer ?
#
loop_
_entity_poly.entity_id
_entity_poly.type
_entity_poly.pdbx_seq_one_letter_code
_entity_poly.pdbx_strand_id
1 'polypeptide(L)'
;MSANNYGVYLFRHIQTNQILVSLRQNMKNKALHQLGNTNRPVRLRKDLWRPLVALTGFNTPQSAQAVSDALLHRSKAKRDDLRSSSEYLSRPKRLRIVDEMNMVENSVISLREALEAVGAKNEQKLLALWEQPRFMELKGDKDWPSFLEHGQLVLKNNRFVKEEEAAVVEEKQQVA
;
A
#
# COMPACT_ATOMS: atom_id res chain seq x y z
N MET A 1 7.78 -3.67 27.51
CA MET A 1 6.66 -4.39 26.87
C MET A 1 6.81 -4.18 25.38
N SER A 2 7.15 -5.22 24.63
CA SER A 2 7.36 -5.12 23.18
C SER A 2 6.03 -4.78 22.52
N ALA A 3 5.82 -3.53 22.12
CA ALA A 3 4.65 -3.14 21.36
C ALA A 3 4.67 -3.94 20.05
N ASN A 4 3.83 -4.97 19.95
CA ASN A 4 3.60 -5.66 18.69
C ASN A 4 2.93 -4.66 17.74
N ASN A 5 3.73 -3.93 16.97
CA ASN A 5 3.23 -2.96 16.03
C ASN A 5 2.71 -3.71 14.80
N TYR A 6 1.41 -4.00 14.80
CA TYR A 6 0.74 -4.58 13.64
C TYR A 6 0.61 -3.50 12.57
N GLY A 7 0.78 -3.89 11.31
CA GLY A 7 0.79 -2.93 10.22
C GLY A 7 0.42 -3.55 8.89
N VAL A 8 -0.09 -2.70 8.01
CA VAL A 8 -0.41 -3.02 6.62
C VAL A 8 0.57 -2.26 5.74
N TYR A 9 1.24 -2.97 4.85
CA TYR A 9 2.32 -2.45 4.03
C TYR A 9 1.95 -2.63 2.57
N LEU A 10 2.00 -1.55 1.81
CA LEU A 10 1.79 -1.55 0.37
C LEU A 10 3.14 -1.42 -0.32
N PHE A 11 3.38 -2.25 -1.32
CA PHE A 11 4.60 -2.24 -2.14
C PHE A 11 4.23 -1.99 -3.58
N ARG A 12 4.89 -1.01 -4.19
CA ARG A 12 4.75 -0.65 -5.59
C ARG A 12 5.90 -1.22 -6.41
N HIS A 13 5.58 -1.75 -7.58
CA HIS A 13 6.57 -2.10 -8.58
C HIS A 13 7.02 -0.84 -9.34
N ILE A 14 8.31 -0.54 -9.38
CA ILE A 14 8.85 0.72 -9.91
C ILE A 14 8.50 0.93 -11.40
N GLN A 15 8.52 -0.15 -12.21
CA GLN A 15 8.30 -0.05 -13.66
C GLN A 15 6.83 -0.15 -14.09
N THR A 16 6.04 -1.00 -13.44
CA THR A 16 4.68 -1.34 -13.88
C THR A 16 3.62 -0.66 -13.01
N ASN A 17 4.00 -0.02 -11.90
CA ASN A 17 3.07 0.59 -10.94
C ASN A 17 2.03 -0.39 -10.37
N GLN A 18 2.33 -1.69 -10.41
CA GLN A 18 1.54 -2.72 -9.73
C GLN A 18 1.72 -2.60 -8.22
N ILE A 19 0.67 -2.94 -7.47
CA ILE A 19 0.70 -2.90 -6.01
C ILE A 19 0.50 -4.29 -5.43
N LEU A 20 1.27 -4.55 -4.37
CA LEU A 20 1.14 -5.71 -3.50
C LEU A 20 0.90 -5.26 -2.06
N VAL A 21 0.10 -6.04 -1.35
CA VAL A 21 -0.30 -5.77 0.03
C VAL A 21 0.26 -6.86 0.93
N SER A 22 0.81 -6.48 2.08
CA SER A 22 1.37 -7.41 3.06
C SER A 22 1.17 -6.92 4.48
N LEU A 23 1.00 -7.85 5.41
CA LEU A 23 0.90 -7.59 6.86
C LEU A 23 2.26 -7.60 7.56
N ARG A 24 3.33 -7.68 6.77
CA ARG A 24 4.72 -7.72 7.22
C ARG A 24 5.52 -6.77 6.33
N GLN A 25 6.51 -6.13 6.95
CA GLN A 25 7.51 -5.30 6.28
C GLN A 25 8.29 -6.04 5.18
N ASN A 26 8.40 -7.37 5.31
CA ASN A 26 9.09 -8.20 4.34
C ASN A 26 8.10 -8.94 3.43
N MET A 27 8.26 -8.76 2.13
CA MET A 27 7.46 -9.43 1.11
C MET A 27 7.87 -10.89 0.91
N LYS A 28 6.88 -11.78 0.88
CA LYS A 28 7.05 -13.20 0.54
C LYS A 28 6.42 -13.47 -0.83
N ASN A 29 6.90 -14.50 -1.52
CA ASN A 29 6.39 -14.90 -2.85
C ASN A 29 4.88 -15.16 -2.87
N LYS A 30 4.28 -15.55 -1.73
CA LYS A 30 2.82 -15.74 -1.62
C LYS A 30 2.01 -14.48 -1.96
N ALA A 31 2.57 -13.29 -1.77
CA ALA A 31 1.88 -12.05 -2.12
C ALA A 31 1.67 -11.91 -3.65
N LEU A 32 2.48 -12.57 -4.48
CA LEU A 32 2.37 -12.51 -5.93
C LEU A 32 1.03 -13.08 -6.45
N HIS A 33 0.35 -13.93 -5.68
CA HIS A 33 -0.99 -14.41 -6.03
C HIS A 33 -2.01 -13.27 -6.19
N GLN A 34 -1.76 -12.09 -5.61
CA GLN A 34 -2.61 -10.90 -5.74
C GLN A 34 -2.58 -10.27 -7.15
N LEU A 35 -1.50 -10.48 -7.92
CA LEU A 35 -1.35 -9.88 -9.25
C LEU A 35 -2.09 -10.66 -10.34
N GLY A 36 -2.68 -11.80 -9.99
CA GLY A 36 -3.34 -12.71 -10.93
C GLY A 36 -2.35 -13.36 -11.91
N ASN A 37 -2.87 -14.25 -12.75
CA ASN A 37 -2.11 -14.87 -13.83
C ASN A 37 -1.88 -13.84 -14.95
N THR A 38 -0.90 -12.97 -14.77
CA THR A 38 -0.29 -12.25 -15.88
C THR A 38 0.48 -13.27 -16.75
N ASN A 39 0.55 -13.04 -18.06
CA ASN A 39 1.11 -13.99 -19.06
C ASN A 39 2.55 -14.46 -18.77
N ARG A 40 3.25 -13.84 -17.81
CA ARG A 40 4.57 -14.26 -17.34
C ARG A 40 4.55 -14.38 -15.81
N PRO A 41 4.97 -15.52 -15.23
CA PRO A 41 5.05 -15.65 -13.78
C PRO A 41 5.99 -14.60 -13.21
N VAL A 42 5.45 -13.72 -12.37
CA VAL A 42 6.21 -12.62 -11.76
C VAL A 42 7.13 -13.22 -10.71
N ARG A 43 8.45 -13.19 -10.94
CA ARG A 43 9.44 -13.52 -9.89
C ARG A 43 9.61 -12.30 -8.99
N LEU A 44 9.56 -12.51 -7.67
CA LEU A 44 9.79 -11.43 -6.72
C LEU A 44 11.26 -10.97 -6.77
N ARG A 45 11.50 -9.85 -7.45
CA ARG A 45 12.79 -9.18 -7.59
C ARG A 45 12.85 -8.00 -6.62
N LYS A 46 13.59 -8.14 -5.52
CA LYS A 46 13.58 -7.18 -4.38
C LYS A 46 13.95 -5.74 -4.78
N ASP A 47 14.72 -5.58 -5.84
CA ASP A 47 15.16 -4.31 -6.43
C ASP A 47 14.02 -3.52 -7.10
N LEU A 48 13.00 -4.22 -7.62
CA LEU A 48 11.91 -3.61 -8.37
C LEU A 48 10.70 -3.25 -7.50
N TRP A 49 10.68 -3.69 -6.25
CA TRP A 49 9.59 -3.44 -5.32
C TRP A 49 10.01 -2.42 -4.27
N ARG A 50 9.28 -1.32 -4.18
CA ARG A 50 9.48 -0.28 -3.17
C ARG A 50 8.25 -0.16 -2.28
N PRO A 51 8.41 0.08 -0.97
CA PRO A 51 7.28 0.37 -0.12
C PRO A 51 6.67 1.72 -0.52
N LEU A 52 5.36 1.71 -0.74
CA LEU A 52 4.57 2.89 -1.09
C LEU A 52 3.98 3.53 0.17
N VAL A 53 3.37 2.70 1.03
CA VAL A 53 2.73 3.12 2.27
C VAL A 53 2.97 2.09 3.36
N ALA A 54 3.26 2.57 4.57
CA ALA A 54 3.18 1.80 5.80
C ALA A 54 2.04 2.35 6.66
N LEU A 55 1.05 1.50 6.96
CA LEU A 55 0.03 1.79 7.96
C LEU A 55 0.44 1.13 9.26
N THR A 56 0.53 1.95 10.31
CA THR A 56 0.97 1.56 11.65
C THR A 56 -0.01 2.08 12.69
N GLY A 57 0.10 1.60 13.93
CA GLY A 57 -0.81 1.97 15.02
C GLY A 57 -2.00 1.03 15.20
N PHE A 58 -1.97 -0.17 14.60
CA PHE A 58 -2.98 -1.19 14.88
C PHE A 58 -2.70 -1.89 16.20
N ASN A 59 -3.68 -1.88 17.11
CA ASN A 59 -3.56 -2.58 18.40
C ASN A 59 -3.72 -4.10 18.29
N THR A 60 -4.48 -4.57 17.29
CA THR A 60 -4.79 -5.99 17.11
C THR A 60 -4.38 -6.47 15.72
N PRO A 61 -3.91 -7.73 15.58
CA PRO A 61 -3.61 -8.28 14.27
C PRO A 61 -4.87 -8.46 13.41
N GLN A 62 -6.04 -8.66 14.04
CA GLN A 62 -7.31 -8.85 13.35
C GLN A 62 -7.77 -7.56 12.66
N SER A 63 -7.55 -6.38 13.26
CA SER A 63 -7.93 -5.11 12.63
C SER A 63 -7.06 -4.84 11.40
N ALA A 64 -5.75 -5.05 11.49
CA ALA A 64 -4.84 -4.95 10.35
C ALA A 64 -5.20 -5.94 9.23
N GLN A 65 -5.55 -7.18 9.60
CA GLN A 65 -6.04 -8.19 8.65
C GLN A 65 -7.34 -7.74 7.98
N ALA A 66 -8.31 -7.24 8.74
CA ALA A 66 -9.60 -6.79 8.21
C ALA A 66 -9.43 -5.63 7.20
N VAL A 67 -8.53 -4.67 7.48
CA VAL A 67 -8.20 -3.60 6.53
C VAL A 67 -7.54 -4.17 5.27
N SER A 68 -6.59 -5.09 5.42
CA SER A 68 -5.93 -5.76 4.29
C SER A 68 -6.93 -6.51 3.41
N ASP A 69 -7.85 -7.28 4.01
CA ASP A 69 -8.85 -8.06 3.29
C ASP A 69 -9.87 -7.16 2.60
N ALA A 70 -10.35 -6.11 3.28
CA ALA A 70 -11.24 -5.11 2.69
C ALA A 70 -10.58 -4.39 1.50
N LEU A 71 -9.30 -4.05 1.60
CA LEU A 71 -8.53 -3.42 0.53
C LEU A 71 -8.37 -4.37 -0.66
N LEU A 72 -7.99 -5.63 -0.42
CA LEU A 72 -7.83 -6.63 -1.49
C LEU A 72 -9.15 -6.91 -2.21
N HIS A 73 -10.24 -7.05 -1.46
CA HIS A 73 -11.58 -7.25 -2.03
C HIS A 73 -11.99 -6.07 -2.93
N ARG A 74 -11.83 -4.83 -2.44
CA ARG A 74 -12.14 -3.62 -3.22
C ARG A 74 -11.25 -3.47 -4.45
N SER A 75 -9.96 -3.75 -4.31
CA SER A 75 -9.02 -3.69 -5.43
C SER A 75 -9.40 -4.70 -6.51
N LYS A 76 -9.82 -5.91 -6.12
CA LYS A 76 -10.31 -6.91 -7.08
C LYS A 76 -11.59 -6.42 -7.79
N ALA A 77 -12.57 -5.92 -7.05
CA ALA A 77 -13.80 -5.39 -7.61
C ALA A 77 -13.53 -4.28 -8.66
N LYS A 78 -12.70 -3.29 -8.33
CA LYS A 78 -12.33 -2.22 -9.27
C LYS A 78 -11.62 -2.73 -10.53
N ARG A 79 -10.84 -3.81 -10.43
CA ARG A 79 -10.19 -4.42 -11.59
C ARG A 79 -11.18 -5.14 -12.49
N ASP A 80 -12.15 -5.83 -11.89
CA ASP A 80 -13.22 -6.51 -12.62
C ASP A 80 -14.15 -5.48 -13.28
N ASP A 81 -14.44 -4.37 -12.61
CA ASP A 81 -15.18 -3.23 -13.16
C ASP A 81 -14.43 -2.58 -14.33
N LEU A 82 -13.12 -2.33 -14.19
CA LEU A 82 -12.30 -1.79 -15.27
C LEU A 82 -12.32 -2.72 -16.49
N ARG A 83 -12.23 -4.04 -16.28
CA ARG A 83 -12.25 -5.04 -17.36
C ARG A 83 -13.60 -5.16 -18.06
N SER A 84 -14.69 -4.88 -17.35
CA SER A 84 -16.04 -4.90 -17.91
C SER A 84 -16.45 -3.59 -18.57
N SER A 85 -15.72 -2.49 -18.34
CA SER A 85 -15.98 -1.19 -18.95
C SER A 85 -15.93 -1.23 -20.48
N SER A 86 -16.92 -0.61 -21.12
CA SER A 86 -16.99 -0.45 -22.57
C SER A 86 -15.78 0.30 -23.14
N GLU A 87 -15.26 1.29 -22.41
CA GLU A 87 -14.07 2.05 -22.82
C GLU A 87 -12.81 1.18 -22.81
N TYR A 88 -12.69 0.28 -21.84
CA TYR A 88 -11.60 -0.68 -21.78
C TYR A 88 -11.68 -1.70 -22.93
N LEU A 89 -12.89 -2.15 -23.27
CA LEU A 89 -13.14 -3.11 -24.34
C LEU A 89 -12.92 -2.54 -25.74
N SER A 90 -13.01 -1.22 -25.94
CA SER A 90 -12.76 -0.58 -27.23
C SER A 90 -11.27 -0.37 -27.52
N ARG A 91 -10.43 -0.24 -26.49
CA ARG A 91 -8.98 0.02 -26.65
C ARG A 91 -8.21 -1.19 -27.22
N PRO A 92 -7.07 -1.01 -27.90
CA PRO A 92 -6.22 -2.14 -28.30
C PRO A 92 -5.62 -2.91 -27.12
N LYS A 93 -5.51 -4.25 -27.23
CA LYS A 93 -5.00 -5.14 -26.16
C LYS A 93 -3.64 -4.72 -25.57
N ARG A 94 -2.75 -4.15 -26.40
CA ARG A 94 -1.42 -3.69 -25.95
C ARG A 94 -1.50 -2.56 -24.92
N LEU A 95 -2.43 -1.61 -25.13
CA LEU A 95 -2.61 -0.47 -24.23
C LEU A 95 -3.35 -0.89 -22.96
N ARG A 96 -4.34 -1.80 -23.09
CA ARG A 96 -5.06 -2.36 -21.94
C ARG A 96 -4.14 -2.97 -20.88
N ILE A 97 -3.06 -3.65 -21.30
CA ILE A 97 -2.10 -4.26 -20.37
C ILE A 97 -1.42 -3.21 -19.50
N VAL A 98 -1.09 -2.04 -20.06
CA VAL A 98 -0.45 -0.95 -19.32
C VAL A 98 -1.43 -0.37 -18.29
N ASP A 99 -2.68 -0.16 -18.70
CA ASP A 99 -3.74 0.33 -17.81
C ASP A 99 -4.01 -0.66 -16.66
N GLU A 100 -4.05 -1.97 -16.93
CA GLU A 100 -4.23 -3.00 -15.90
C GLU A 100 -3.06 -3.10 -14.91
N MET A 101 -1.85 -2.73 -15.36
CA MET A 101 -0.65 -2.73 -14.54
C MET A 101 -0.62 -1.52 -13.60
N ASN A 102 -1.10 -0.36 -14.04
CA ASN A 102 -1.11 0.85 -13.23
C ASN A 102 -2.21 0.79 -12.17
N MET A 103 -1.83 0.40 -10.94
CA MET A 103 -2.77 0.19 -9.85
C MET A 103 -2.73 1.29 -8.78
N VAL A 104 -1.80 2.25 -8.89
CA VAL A 104 -1.46 3.16 -7.78
C VAL A 104 -2.66 3.93 -7.26
N GLU A 105 -3.30 4.67 -8.13
CA GLU A 105 -4.46 5.50 -7.79
C GLU A 105 -5.61 4.65 -7.24
N ASN A 106 -5.99 3.59 -7.97
CA ASN A 106 -7.05 2.68 -7.55
C ASN A 106 -6.80 2.07 -6.17
N SER A 107 -5.56 1.66 -5.87
CA SER A 107 -5.20 1.10 -4.57
C SER A 107 -5.21 2.15 -3.45
N VAL A 108 -4.81 3.40 -3.72
CA VAL A 108 -4.89 4.48 -2.73
C VAL A 108 -6.34 4.80 -2.39
N ILE A 109 -7.21 4.91 -3.40
CA ILE A 109 -8.64 5.14 -3.19
C ILE A 109 -9.27 3.94 -2.46
N SER A 110 -8.97 2.71 -2.87
CA SER A 110 -9.44 1.50 -2.18
C SER A 110 -8.93 1.41 -0.74
N LEU A 111 -7.73 1.92 -0.46
CA LEU A 111 -7.22 2.00 0.90
C LEU A 111 -8.04 2.98 1.74
N ARG A 112 -8.31 4.19 1.23
CA ARG A 112 -9.15 5.17 1.89
C ARG A 112 -10.53 4.59 2.22
N GLU A 113 -11.18 3.95 1.25
CA GLU A 113 -12.48 3.30 1.44
C GLU A 113 -12.43 2.13 2.44
N ALA A 114 -11.34 1.34 2.45
CA ALA A 114 -11.17 0.25 3.39
C ALA A 114 -11.00 0.77 4.82
N LEU A 115 -10.23 1.85 5.00
CA LEU A 115 -10.08 2.53 6.28
C LEU A 115 -11.39 3.16 6.75
N GLU A 116 -12.16 3.79 5.86
CA GLU A 116 -13.48 4.34 6.20
C GLU A 116 -14.43 3.22 6.69
N ALA A 117 -14.47 2.08 6.00
CA ALA A 117 -15.36 0.97 6.34
C ALA A 117 -14.97 0.22 7.64
N VAL A 118 -13.68 0.07 7.91
CA VAL A 118 -13.17 -0.65 9.09
C VAL A 118 -12.96 0.29 10.29
N GLY A 119 -12.48 1.50 10.02
CA GLY A 119 -12.22 2.55 11.01
C GLY A 119 -13.48 3.20 11.56
N ALA A 120 -14.60 3.21 10.83
CA ALA A 120 -15.90 3.58 11.40
C ALA A 120 -16.31 2.72 12.62
N LYS A 121 -15.67 1.55 12.83
CA LYS A 121 -15.90 0.67 13.97
C LYS A 121 -14.86 0.82 15.09
N ASN A 122 -13.75 1.51 14.84
CA ASN A 122 -12.61 1.58 15.75
C ASN A 122 -12.15 3.03 15.94
N GLU A 123 -12.22 3.55 17.16
CA GLU A 123 -11.78 4.91 17.53
C GLU A 123 -10.25 5.09 17.56
N GLN A 124 -9.50 4.29 16.78
CA GLN A 124 -8.05 4.21 16.86
C GLN A 124 -7.40 5.19 15.89
N LYS A 125 -6.44 5.98 16.41
CA LYS A 125 -5.57 6.79 15.58
C LYS A 125 -4.58 5.91 14.83
N LEU A 126 -4.57 6.03 13.51
CA LEU A 126 -3.66 5.27 12.63
C LEU A 126 -2.68 6.22 11.98
N LEU A 127 -1.45 5.76 11.78
CA LEU A 127 -0.40 6.54 11.10
C LEU A 127 -0.09 5.93 9.74
N ALA A 128 -0.33 6.70 8.68
CA ALA A 128 0.03 6.39 7.30
C ALA A 128 1.34 7.08 6.90
N LEU A 129 2.40 6.28 6.76
CA LEU A 129 3.72 6.72 6.32
C LEU A 129 3.85 6.53 4.81
N TRP A 130 3.96 7.63 4.06
CA TRP A 130 4.00 7.63 2.59
C TRP A 130 5.42 7.77 2.03
N GLU A 131 5.76 7.03 0.98
CA GLU A 131 7.04 7.19 0.24
C GLU A 131 7.22 8.63 -0.25
N GLN A 132 6.14 9.20 -0.81
CA GLN A 132 6.12 10.55 -1.37
C GLN A 132 4.76 11.21 -1.08
N PRO A 133 4.72 12.51 -0.75
CA PRO A 133 3.47 13.22 -0.45
C PRO A 133 2.45 13.16 -1.59
N ARG A 134 2.89 13.17 -2.85
CA ARG A 134 2.00 13.09 -4.03
C ARG A 134 1.06 11.88 -4.04
N PHE A 135 1.44 10.77 -3.38
CA PHE A 135 0.58 9.58 -3.35
C PHE A 135 -0.58 9.73 -2.37
N MET A 136 -0.42 10.55 -1.33
CA MET A 136 -1.48 10.90 -0.40
C MET A 136 -2.57 11.76 -1.07
N GLU A 137 -2.19 12.56 -2.07
CA GLU A 137 -3.10 13.44 -2.81
C GLU A 137 -4.04 12.66 -3.74
N LEU A 138 -3.73 11.39 -4.06
CA LEU A 138 -4.56 10.50 -4.90
C LEU A 138 -5.79 9.94 -4.16
N LYS A 139 -6.36 10.70 -3.22
CA LYS A 139 -7.50 10.31 -2.38
C LYS A 139 -8.83 10.20 -3.14
N GLY A 140 -8.88 10.72 -4.37
CA GLY A 140 -10.08 10.85 -5.17
C GLY A 140 -10.97 12.00 -4.67
N ASP A 141 -12.29 11.83 -4.79
CA ASP A 141 -13.27 12.89 -4.53
C ASP A 141 -13.54 13.17 -3.03
N LYS A 142 -13.08 12.29 -2.14
CA LYS A 142 -13.38 12.35 -0.71
C LYS A 142 -12.10 12.53 0.11
N ASP A 143 -12.24 13.17 1.26
CA ASP A 143 -11.16 13.37 2.22
C ASP A 143 -10.77 12.09 2.96
N TRP A 144 -9.56 12.10 3.53
CA TRP A 144 -9.08 11.04 4.41
C TRP A 144 -9.87 11.03 5.73
N PRO A 145 -10.07 9.86 6.35
CA PRO A 145 -10.74 9.78 7.65
C PRO A 145 -9.98 10.56 8.73
N SER A 146 -10.71 11.22 9.65
CA SER A 146 -10.14 12.11 10.68
C SER A 146 -9.22 11.41 11.69
N PHE A 147 -9.35 10.09 11.86
CA PHE A 147 -8.46 9.29 12.73
C PHE A 147 -7.13 8.93 12.05
N LEU A 148 -6.94 9.25 10.77
CA LEU A 148 -5.74 8.93 10.02
C LEU A 148 -4.77 10.11 10.05
N GLU A 149 -3.62 9.90 10.68
CA GLU A 149 -2.48 10.81 10.64
C GLU A 149 -1.57 10.43 9.48
N HIS A 150 -0.93 11.41 8.86
CA HIS A 150 -0.05 11.22 7.71
C HIS A 150 1.37 11.64 8.07
N GLY A 151 2.33 10.80 7.69
CA GLY A 151 3.75 11.07 7.87
C GLY A 151 4.53 10.70 6.62
N GLN A 152 5.80 11.12 6.60
CA GLN A 152 6.73 10.74 5.55
C GLN A 152 7.45 9.45 5.91
N LEU A 153 7.50 8.52 4.96
CA LEU A 153 8.20 7.26 5.12
C LEU A 153 9.70 7.45 4.89
N VAL A 154 10.49 7.31 5.95
CA VAL A 154 11.96 7.28 5.85
C VAL A 154 12.41 5.86 5.56
N LEU A 155 13.09 5.67 4.43
CA LEU A 155 13.62 4.38 3.99
C LEU A 155 15.13 4.39 3.99
N LYS A 156 15.75 3.37 4.59
CA LYS A 156 17.19 3.11 4.48
C LYS A 156 17.38 1.90 3.57
N ASN A 157 18.00 2.11 2.40
CA ASN A 157 18.21 1.06 1.39
C ASN A 157 16.91 0.32 0.96
N ASN A 158 15.82 1.05 0.69
CA ASN A 158 14.48 0.52 0.36
C ASN A 158 13.87 -0.39 1.44
N ARG A 159 14.31 -0.26 2.70
CA ARG A 159 13.74 -0.98 3.84
C ARG A 159 13.18 0.00 4.86
N PHE A 160 12.16 -0.44 5.59
CA PHE A 160 11.62 0.27 6.74
C PHE A 160 12.71 0.41 7.80
N VAL A 161 12.96 1.65 8.25
CA VAL A 161 13.83 1.93 9.39
C VAL A 161 13.03 1.60 10.64
N LYS A 162 13.57 0.76 11.53
CA LYS A 162 12.99 0.60 12.88
C LYS A 162 13.26 1.88 13.67
N GLU A 163 12.31 2.32 14.49
CA GLU A 163 12.44 3.55 15.31
C GLU A 163 13.77 3.65 16.08
N GLU A 164 14.32 2.52 16.53
CA GLU A 164 15.63 2.45 17.20
C GLU A 164 16.82 2.91 16.32
N GLU A 165 16.75 2.77 14.98
CA GLU A 165 17.79 3.24 14.06
C GLU A 165 17.58 4.69 13.60
N ALA A 166 16.36 5.23 13.68
CA ALA A 166 16.08 6.61 13.27
C ALA A 166 16.67 7.61 14.28
N ALA A 167 16.54 7.34 15.58
CA ALA A 167 17.13 8.15 16.65
C ALA A 167 18.67 8.20 16.56
N VAL A 168 19.32 7.11 16.15
CA VAL A 168 20.79 7.03 16.04
C VAL A 168 21.32 7.82 14.83
N VAL A 169 20.49 8.09 13.82
CA VAL A 169 20.90 8.87 12.64
C VAL A 169 20.78 10.37 12.90
N GLU A 170 19.79 10.83 13.67
CA GLU A 170 19.64 12.24 14.03
C GLU A 170 20.77 12.72 14.96
N GLU A 171 21.20 11.92 15.93
CA GLU A 171 22.33 12.28 16.81
C GLU A 171 23.66 12.45 16.05
N LYS A 172 23.85 11.72 14.95
CA LYS A 172 25.09 11.81 14.15
C LYS A 172 25.12 13.01 13.20
N GLN A 173 24.00 13.70 12.99
CA GLN A 173 23.96 14.90 12.13
C GLN A 173 24.06 16.21 12.90
N GLN A 174 23.99 16.20 14.24
CA GLN A 174 24.21 17.38 15.08
C GLN A 174 25.65 17.52 15.59
N VAL A 175 26.53 16.56 15.29
CA VAL A 175 27.95 16.61 15.62
C VAL A 175 28.77 16.46 14.33
N ALA A 176 28.72 17.47 13.48
CA ALA A 176 29.66 17.68 12.38
C ALA A 176 29.80 19.18 12.10
#